data_AF-A0A7W1B4P4-F1
#
_entry.id   AF-A0A7W1B4P4-F1
#
_cell.length_a   1.000
_cell.length_b   1.000
_cell.length_c   1.000
_cell.angle_alpha   90.00
_cell.angle_beta   90.00
_cell.angle_gamma   90.00
#
_symmetry.space_group_name_H-M   'P 1'
#
loop_
_entity.id
_entity.type
_entity.pdbx_description
1 polymer ?
#
loop_
_entity_poly.entity_id
_entity_poly.type
_entity_poly.pdbx_seq_one_letter_code
_entity_poly.pdbx_strand_id
1 'polypeptide(L)'
;MRLKVMTYNALYGFHERDGTTLRYQARRAQAAQLVVCAEAPDILALTEAVYCGAGGRFIRHDFETMFGLPHVHGVGFEGEWGNVIASRFPIVEVERVPLGGSPSGISPSGLRATLDCDGRTVHVDIVHPSPHIT
;
A
#
# COMPACT_ATOMS: atom_id res chain seq x y z
N MET A 1 -15.25 2.94 20.07
CA MET A 1 -14.44 2.18 19.09
C MET A 1 -13.00 2.61 19.24
N ARG A 2 -12.06 1.66 19.29
CA ARG A 2 -10.61 1.93 19.27
C ARG A 2 -10.08 1.23 18.02
N LEU A 3 -9.52 2.00 17.09
CA LEU A 3 -8.90 1.46 15.88
C LEU A 3 -7.39 1.33 16.08
N LYS A 4 -6.82 0.22 15.64
CA LYS A 4 -5.38 0.05 15.50
C LYS A 4 -4.99 0.19 14.03
N VAL A 5 -4.25 1.25 13.73
CA VAL A 5 -3.74 1.52 12.38
C VAL A 5 -2.25 1.25 12.36
N MET A 6 -1.78 0.54 11.34
CA MET A 6 -0.37 0.29 11.09
C MET A 6 0.01 0.81 9.71
N THR A 7 1.16 1.46 9.61
CA THR A 7 1.77 1.82 8.34
C THR A 7 3.03 0.98 8.15
N TYR A 8 3.31 0.54 6.92
CA TYR A 8 4.51 -0.22 6.61
C TYR A 8 4.95 -0.01 5.17
N ASN A 9 6.20 0.38 4.94
CA ASN A 9 6.75 0.45 3.59
C ASN A 9 7.22 -0.94 3.15
N ALA A 10 6.58 -1.51 2.13
CA ALA A 10 6.89 -2.86 1.62
C ALA A 10 8.24 -2.92 0.88
N LEU A 11 8.80 -1.76 0.53
CA LEU A 11 10.03 -1.54 -0.23
C LEU A 11 10.05 -2.40 -1.49
N TYR A 12 9.52 -1.85 -2.58
CA TYR A 12 9.34 -2.55 -3.85
C TYR A 12 8.48 -3.82 -3.76
N GLY A 13 7.46 -3.81 -2.91
CA GLY A 13 6.55 -4.94 -2.70
C GLY A 13 7.32 -6.18 -2.29
N PHE A 14 8.31 -6.05 -1.39
CA PHE A 14 9.23 -7.12 -1.00
C PHE A 14 10.13 -7.66 -2.12
N HIS A 15 10.35 -6.90 -3.18
CA HIS A 15 11.35 -7.22 -4.20
C HIS A 15 12.65 -6.46 -3.95
N GLU A 16 13.70 -6.96 -4.58
CA GLU A 16 14.97 -6.26 -4.76
C GLU A 16 15.17 -6.06 -6.25
N ARG A 17 15.57 -4.86 -6.63
CA ARG A 17 15.87 -4.54 -8.01
C ARG A 17 17.30 -4.93 -8.33
N ASP A 18 17.48 -5.77 -9.34
CA ASP A 18 18.77 -6.14 -9.91
C ASP A 18 18.75 -5.81 -11.41
N GLY A 19 19.17 -4.58 -11.73
CA GLY A 19 19.01 -4.00 -13.07
C GLY A 19 17.54 -3.92 -13.50
N THR A 20 17.18 -4.71 -14.52
CA THR A 20 15.81 -4.82 -15.05
C THR A 20 14.98 -5.93 -14.39
N THR A 21 15.59 -6.71 -13.48
CA THR A 21 14.93 -7.84 -12.81
C THR A 21 14.42 -7.43 -11.45
N LEU A 22 13.25 -7.95 -11.06
CA LEU A 22 12.73 -7.87 -9.70
C LEU A 22 12.83 -9.24 -9.05
N ARG A 23 13.66 -9.35 -8.01
CA ARG A 23 13.84 -10.59 -7.24
C ARG A 23 13.01 -10.52 -5.97
N TYR A 24 12.03 -11.41 -5.83
CA TYR A 24 11.23 -11.52 -4.61
C TYR A 24 12.08 -11.95 -3.41
N GLN A 25 11.90 -11.26 -2.27
CA GLN A 25 12.63 -11.47 -1.03
C GLN A 25 11.71 -12.14 0.01
N ALA A 26 11.57 -13.46 -0.08
CA ALA A 26 10.67 -14.23 0.79
C ALA A 26 10.90 -14.00 2.29
N ARG A 27 12.17 -13.85 2.73
CA ARG A 27 12.48 -13.58 4.15
C ARG A 27 11.97 -12.21 4.61
N ARG A 28 12.03 -11.18 3.75
CA ARG A 28 11.50 -9.84 4.07
C ARG A 28 9.98 -9.88 4.18
N ALA A 29 9.32 -10.54 3.23
CA ALA A 29 7.88 -10.72 3.25
C ALA A 29 7.42 -11.49 4.51
N GLN A 30 8.11 -12.59 4.85
CA GLN A 30 7.81 -13.37 6.05
C GLN A 30 8.02 -12.57 7.34
N ALA A 31 9.10 -11.78 7.43
CA ALA A 31 9.34 -10.92 8.59
C ALA A 31 8.23 -9.87 8.74
N ALA A 32 7.83 -9.21 7.64
CA ALA A 32 6.72 -8.26 7.64
C ALA A 32 5.41 -8.93 8.06
N GLN A 33 5.12 -10.13 7.54
CA GLN A 33 3.95 -10.92 7.94
C GLN A 33 3.94 -11.20 9.44
N LEU A 34 5.05 -11.66 10.02
CA LEU A 34 5.14 -11.95 11.45
C LEU A 34 4.85 -10.72 12.31
N VAL A 35 5.41 -9.56 11.95
CA VAL A 35 5.20 -8.30 12.67
C VAL A 35 3.75 -7.84 12.54
N VAL A 36 3.20 -7.80 11.33
CA VAL A 36 1.81 -7.37 11.09
C VAL A 36 0.82 -8.28 11.80
N CYS A 37 1.01 -9.60 11.73
CA CYS A 37 0.12 -10.56 12.41
C CYS A 37 0.24 -10.46 13.94
N ALA A 38 1.44 -10.24 14.48
CA ALA A 38 1.62 -10.04 15.93
C ALA A 38 0.97 -8.74 16.42
N GLU A 39 1.05 -7.67 15.61
CA GLU A 39 0.40 -6.40 15.93
C GLU A 39 -1.12 -6.44 15.72
N ALA A 40 -1.63 -7.29 14.81
CA ALA A 40 -3.07 -7.43 14.52
C ALA A 40 -3.77 -6.06 14.30
N PRO A 41 -3.33 -5.25 13.32
CA PRO A 41 -3.99 -3.98 13.03
C PRO A 41 -5.40 -4.21 12.46
N ASP A 42 -6.31 -3.27 12.73
CA ASP A 42 -7.60 -3.22 12.04
C ASP A 42 -7.46 -2.70 10.61
N ILE A 43 -6.48 -1.80 10.41
CA ILE A 43 -6.18 -1.16 9.12
C ILE A 43 -4.67 -1.16 8.93
N LEU A 44 -4.21 -1.71 7.81
CA LEU A 44 -2.82 -1.74 7.38
C LEU A 44 -2.66 -0.91 6.10
N ALA A 45 -1.85 0.13 6.18
CA ALA A 45 -1.52 1.03 5.09
C ALA A 45 -0.10 0.73 4.58
N LEU A 46 0.02 0.22 3.36
CA LEU A 46 1.28 -0.19 2.74
C LEU A 46 1.72 0.77 1.65
N THR A 47 2.93 1.33 1.78
CA THR A 47 3.58 2.06 0.67
C THR A 47 4.50 1.14 -0.11
N GLU A 48 4.73 1.49 -1.38
CA GLU A 48 5.52 0.70 -2.33
C GLU A 48 5.06 -0.75 -2.48
N ALA A 49 3.77 -1.02 -2.33
CA ALA A 49 3.20 -2.36 -2.23
C ALA A 49 2.69 -2.92 -3.58
N VAL A 50 2.58 -2.05 -4.59
CA VAL A 50 2.15 -2.41 -5.95
C VAL A 50 3.27 -2.05 -6.90
N TYR A 51 3.70 -2.96 -7.75
CA TYR A 51 4.56 -2.65 -8.89
C TYR A 51 3.71 -2.18 -10.07
N CYS A 52 4.07 -1.05 -10.66
CA CYS A 52 3.34 -0.35 -11.72
C CYS A 52 4.15 -0.26 -13.02
N GLY A 53 5.09 -1.20 -13.24
CA GLY A 53 6.16 -1.10 -14.25
C GLY A 53 5.78 -0.61 -15.65
N ALA A 54 6.80 -0.28 -16.45
CA ALA A 54 6.61 0.18 -17.83
C ALA A 54 5.73 -0.81 -18.64
N GLY A 55 4.63 -0.31 -19.19
CA GLY A 55 3.64 -1.10 -19.93
C GLY A 55 2.34 -1.40 -19.17
N GLY A 56 2.09 -0.77 -18.02
CA GLY A 56 0.79 -0.80 -17.34
C GLY A 56 0.49 -2.11 -16.59
N ARG A 57 1.51 -2.92 -16.29
CA ARG A 57 1.34 -4.13 -15.49
C ARG A 57 1.27 -3.76 -14.01
N PHE A 58 0.17 -4.15 -13.37
CA PHE A 58 -0.02 -4.05 -11.92
C PHE A 58 0.30 -5.39 -11.28
N ILE A 59 1.39 -5.48 -10.53
CA ILE A 59 1.76 -6.67 -9.78
C ILE A 59 1.70 -6.33 -8.29
N ARG A 60 0.92 -7.08 -7.52
CA ARG A 60 0.85 -6.98 -6.07
C ARG A 60 0.80 -8.37 -5.47
N HIS A 61 1.26 -8.49 -4.22
CA HIS A 61 1.04 -9.71 -3.45
C HIS A 61 -0.44 -9.85 -3.07
N ASP A 62 -0.83 -11.08 -2.75
CA ASP A 62 -2.08 -11.37 -2.08
C ASP A 62 -2.00 -10.93 -0.61
N PHE A 63 -2.18 -9.63 -0.37
CA PHE A 63 -2.12 -9.04 0.96
C PHE A 63 -3.29 -9.44 1.85
N GLU A 64 -4.39 -9.92 1.26
CA GLU A 64 -5.53 -10.45 1.99
C GLU A 64 -5.12 -11.71 2.74
N THR A 65 -4.63 -12.71 1.99
CA THR A 65 -4.14 -13.96 2.59
C THR A 65 -2.89 -13.73 3.43
N MET A 66 -1.97 -12.87 2.98
CA MET A 66 -0.70 -12.63 3.68
C MET A 66 -0.91 -12.05 5.09
N PHE A 67 -1.83 -11.10 5.25
CA PHE A 67 -2.01 -10.39 6.52
C PHE A 67 -3.32 -10.72 7.24
N GLY A 68 -4.20 -11.52 6.65
CA GLY A 68 -5.50 -11.89 7.24
C GLY A 68 -6.51 -10.74 7.26
N LEU A 69 -6.43 -9.82 6.28
CA LEU A 69 -7.26 -8.64 6.20
C LEU A 69 -8.15 -8.71 4.94
N PRO A 70 -9.47 -8.97 5.06
CA PRO A 70 -10.35 -9.34 3.95
C PRO A 70 -10.62 -8.21 2.94
N HIS A 71 -10.43 -6.95 3.32
CA HIS A 71 -10.74 -5.82 2.44
C HIS A 71 -9.47 -5.14 1.99
N VAL A 72 -9.02 -5.45 0.78
CA VAL A 72 -7.77 -4.94 0.23
C VAL A 72 -7.99 -4.15 -1.05
N HIS A 73 -7.58 -2.89 -1.04
CA HIS A 73 -7.53 -2.06 -2.24
C HIS A 73 -6.12 -1.54 -2.50
N GLY A 74 -5.68 -1.60 -3.75
CA GLY A 74 -4.39 -1.10 -4.17
C GLY A 74 -4.53 -0.16 -5.35
N VAL A 75 -3.73 0.90 -5.37
CA VAL A 75 -3.64 1.83 -6.49
C VAL A 75 -2.20 1.97 -6.91
N GLY A 76 -1.96 1.95 -8.22
CA GLY A 76 -0.68 2.33 -8.78
C GLY A 76 -0.59 3.81 -9.08
N PHE A 77 0.62 4.32 -9.15
CA PHE A 77 0.91 5.71 -9.53
C PHE A 77 1.62 5.73 -10.88
N GLU A 78 1.59 6.88 -11.57
CA GLU A 78 2.44 7.09 -12.74
C GLU A 78 3.90 7.09 -12.26
N GLY A 79 4.60 5.98 -12.50
CA GLY A 79 5.88 5.65 -11.89
C GLY A 79 6.01 4.14 -11.69
N GLU A 80 6.87 3.71 -10.77
CA GLU A 80 7.16 2.28 -10.60
C GLU A 80 6.38 1.59 -9.47
N TRP A 81 5.91 2.35 -8.47
CA TRP A 81 5.34 1.76 -7.26
C TRP A 81 4.07 2.45 -6.77
N GLY A 82 3.19 1.71 -6.10
CA GLY A 82 1.88 2.14 -5.63
C GLY A 82 1.60 1.78 -4.16
N ASN A 83 0.43 2.17 -3.68
CA ASN A 83 0.00 1.97 -2.29
C ASN A 83 -1.10 0.93 -2.19
N VAL A 84 -1.22 0.29 -1.02
CA VAL A 84 -2.32 -0.61 -0.64
C VAL A 84 -2.89 -0.20 0.71
N ILE A 85 -4.21 -0.27 0.84
CA ILE A 85 -4.90 -0.33 2.14
C ILE A 85 -5.51 -1.72 2.26
N ALA A 86 -5.18 -2.41 3.35
CA ALA A 86 -5.79 -3.66 3.77
C ALA A 86 -6.54 -3.41 5.09
N SER A 87 -7.74 -3.96 5.23
CA SER A 87 -8.62 -3.63 6.35
C SER A 87 -9.47 -4.82 6.78
N ARG A 88 -9.74 -4.88 8.08
CA ARG A 88 -10.76 -5.74 8.68
C ARG A 88 -12.18 -5.27 8.37
N PHE A 89 -12.34 -3.97 8.17
CA PHE A 89 -13.62 -3.32 7.87
C PHE A 89 -13.82 -3.11 6.37
N PRO A 90 -15.06 -3.18 5.85
CA PRO A 90 -15.37 -2.93 4.45
C PRO A 90 -14.84 -1.57 3.97
N ILE A 91 -14.18 -1.58 2.81
CA ILE A 91 -13.81 -0.38 2.08
C ILE A 91 -14.97 -0.07 1.12
N VAL A 92 -15.65 1.05 1.32
CA VAL A 92 -16.87 1.43 0.58
C VAL A 92 -16.59 2.40 -0.57
N GLU A 93 -15.51 3.17 -0.48
CA GLU A 93 -15.10 4.11 -1.50
C GLU A 93 -13.57 4.21 -1.52
N VAL A 94 -13.02 4.43 -2.71
CA VAL A 94 -11.58 4.63 -2.89
C VAL A 94 -11.33 5.72 -3.91
N GLU A 95 -10.40 6.60 -3.59
CA GLU A 95 -9.95 7.69 -4.45
C GLU A 95 -8.42 7.71 -4.54
N ARG A 96 -7.90 7.90 -5.76
CA ARG A 96 -6.50 8.28 -5.98
C ARG A 96 -6.38 9.78 -5.74
N VAL A 97 -5.56 10.19 -4.77
CA VAL A 97 -5.37 11.61 -4.44
C VAL A 97 -4.10 12.13 -5.12
N PRO A 98 -4.17 13.01 -6.13
CA PRO A 98 -2.97 13.59 -6.74
C PRO A 98 -2.19 14.43 -5.72
N LEU A 99 -0.87 14.23 -5.61
CA LEU A 99 -0.02 14.99 -4.68
C LEU A 99 0.82 16.07 -5.38
N GLY A 100 0.50 16.40 -6.63
CA GLY A 100 1.25 17.34 -7.48
C GLY A 100 2.33 16.66 -8.33
N GLY A 101 2.93 17.41 -9.25
CA GLY A 101 3.95 16.90 -10.17
C GLY A 101 5.35 16.85 -9.55
N SER A 102 6.11 15.79 -9.83
CA SER A 102 7.54 15.74 -9.52
C SER A 102 8.38 16.33 -10.67
N PRO A 103 9.54 16.98 -10.38
CA PRO A 103 10.52 17.32 -11.41
C PRO A 103 10.98 16.13 -12.26
N SER A 104 10.81 14.90 -11.75
CA SER A 104 11.14 13.65 -12.44
C SER A 104 10.08 13.18 -13.46
N GLY A 105 8.96 13.90 -13.62
CA GLY A 105 7.84 13.46 -14.46
C GLY A 105 7.00 12.34 -13.84
N ILE A 106 7.32 11.93 -12.61
CA ILE A 106 6.52 10.99 -11.80
C ILE A 106 5.43 11.81 -11.10
N SER A 107 4.17 11.37 -11.21
CA SER A 107 3.04 11.99 -10.50
C SER A 107 2.75 11.19 -9.22
N PRO A 108 3.36 11.54 -8.06
CA PRO A 108 3.03 10.90 -6.80
C PRO A 108 1.55 11.07 -6.52
N SER A 109 0.97 10.04 -5.91
CA SER A 109 -0.40 10.14 -5.41
C SER A 109 -0.53 9.42 -4.09
N GLY A 110 -1.52 9.85 -3.33
CA GLY A 110 -2.03 9.11 -2.20
C GLY A 110 -3.13 8.15 -2.63
N LEU A 111 -3.55 7.35 -1.67
CA LEU A 111 -4.74 6.52 -1.73
C LEU A 111 -5.61 6.92 -0.54
N ARG A 112 -6.81 7.41 -0.83
CA ARG A 112 -7.85 7.64 0.16
C ARG A 112 -8.84 6.49 0.11
N ALA A 113 -9.17 5.94 1.26
CA ALA A 113 -10.24 4.96 1.41
C ALA A 113 -11.26 5.46 2.43
N THR A 114 -12.53 5.29 2.11
CA THR A 114 -13.63 5.40 3.07
C THR A 114 -14.01 3.99 3.52
N LEU A 115 -14.06 3.78 4.83
CA LEU A 115 -14.40 2.51 5.45
C LEU A 115 -15.68 2.62 6.27
N ASP A 116 -16.44 1.53 6.31
CA ASP A 116 -17.53 1.35 7.27
C ASP A 116 -17.04 0.55 8.48
N CYS A 117 -16.71 1.25 9.57
CA CYS A 117 -16.25 0.67 10.82
C CYS A 117 -17.42 0.56 11.81
N ASP A 118 -18.15 -0.57 11.75
CA ASP A 118 -19.29 -0.87 12.61
C ASP A 118 -20.39 0.22 12.58
N GLY A 119 -20.76 0.67 11.37
CA GLY A 119 -21.76 1.72 11.14
C GLY A 119 -21.20 3.13 11.29
N ARG A 120 -19.88 3.30 11.38
CA ARG A 120 -19.20 4.59 11.42
C ARG A 120 -18.30 4.76 10.21
N THR A 121 -18.46 5.88 9.53
CA THR A 121 -17.59 6.27 8.42
C THR A 121 -16.21 6.68 8.94
N VAL A 122 -15.16 6.06 8.43
CA VAL A 122 -13.76 6.41 8.72
C VAL A 122 -13.03 6.63 7.40
N HIS A 123 -12.30 7.73 7.29
CA HIS A 123 -11.45 8.01 6.13
C HIS A 123 -9.99 7.73 6.48
N VAL A 124 -9.28 7.04 5.59
CA VAL A 124 -7.87 6.71 5.73
C VAL A 124 -7.15 7.15 4.48
N ASP A 125 -6.17 8.04 4.67
CA ASP A 125 -5.30 8.53 3.62
C ASP A 125 -3.91 7.95 3.81
N ILE A 126 -3.39 7.26 2.81
CA ILE A 126 -1.99 6.85 2.75
C ILE A 126 -1.27 7.63 1.65
N VAL A 127 -0.17 8.26 2.03
CA VAL A 127 0.70 9.02 1.13
C VAL A 127 2.11 8.45 1.19
N HIS A 128 2.77 8.44 0.04
CA HIS A 128 4.21 8.16 -0.05
C HIS A 128 4.87 9.36 -0.72
N PRO A 129 5.20 10.43 0.04
CA PRO A 129 5.78 11.63 -0.52
C PRO A 129 7.13 11.31 -1.19
N SER A 130 7.48 12.06 -2.22
CA SER A 130 8.82 11.96 -2.81
C SER A 130 9.87 12.28 -1.73
N PRO A 131 10.97 11.51 -1.65
CA PRO A 131 12.05 11.79 -0.69
C PRO A 131 12.77 13.11 -0.99
N HIS A 132 12.48 13.75 -2.13
CA HIS A 132 13.04 15.03 -2.57
C HIS A 132 12.09 16.22 -2.36
N ILE A 133 10.99 16.05 -1.62
CA ILE A 133 10.14 17.17 -1.21
C ILE A 133 10.84 17.87 -0.03
N THR A 134 11.56 18.94 -0.33
CA THR A 134 12.08 19.93 0.63
C THR A 134 11.14 21.12 0.74
#